data_AF-A0A6I7XCJ6-F1
#
_entry.id   AF-A0A6I7XCJ6-F1
#
_cell.length_a   1.000
_cell.length_b   1.000
_cell.length_c   1.000
_cell.angle_alpha   90.00
_cell.angle_beta   90.00
_cell.angle_gamma   90.00
#
_symmetry.space_group_name_H-M   'P 1'
#
loop_
_entity.id
_entity.type
_entity.pdbx_description
1 polymer ?
#
loop_
_entity_poly.entity_id
_entity_poly.type
_entity_poly.pdbx_seq_one_letter_code
_entity_poly.pdbx_strand_id
1 'polypeptide(L)'
;MPPSIQGHHIGLQYLEANKLRNLNPDSLKLQHPLNLQLSESNPKKLLQRFAADNLQITPPAKTLLSKIEPRVDTMLDIRLLFSALVDADFLDTEAHFQGDINGKQYRKQGQPLDPEDALNILEKHLDAFPENKNKNVSVVRKKLRQNCADSAQKSQGLFTLTAPTGSGKTLAMLCFALAHAKVHNLRRVIVVTEVSQLLSS
;
A
#
# COMPACT_ATOMS: atom_id res chain seq x y z
N MET A 1 14.36 -7.58 17.41
CA MET A 1 13.49 -7.58 16.21
C MET A 1 13.41 -6.14 15.71
N PRO A 2 13.61 -5.84 14.42
CA PRO A 2 13.58 -4.46 13.97
C PRO A 2 12.17 -3.85 14.17
N PRO A 3 12.07 -2.56 14.53
CA PRO A 3 10.81 -1.81 14.72
C PRO A 3 9.87 -1.80 13.50
N SER A 4 10.28 -2.38 12.38
CA SER A 4 9.51 -2.52 11.16
C SER A 4 8.24 -3.36 11.32
N ILE A 5 8.22 -4.35 12.22
CA ILE A 5 7.07 -5.26 12.38
C ILE A 5 5.91 -4.60 13.17
N GLN A 6 6.21 -3.74 14.15
CA GLN A 6 5.15 -3.00 14.86
C GLN A 6 4.41 -2.00 13.96
N GLY A 7 5.03 -1.52 12.89
CA GLY A 7 4.45 -0.53 12.00
C GLY A 7 3.22 -0.97 11.21
N HIS A 8 2.93 -2.27 11.11
CA HIS A 8 2.05 -2.77 10.05
C HIS A 8 0.56 -2.93 10.42
N HIS A 9 0.22 -3.37 11.63
CA HIS A 9 -1.19 -3.64 11.99
C HIS A 9 -1.85 -2.52 12.79
N ILE A 10 -1.07 -1.78 13.57
CA ILE A 10 -1.55 -0.75 14.50
C ILE A 10 -0.69 0.53 14.40
N GLY A 11 0.23 0.60 13.43
CA GLY A 11 1.27 1.62 13.41
C GLY A 11 2.32 1.41 14.50
N LEU A 12 3.46 2.10 14.39
CA LEU A 12 4.52 2.09 15.40
C LEU A 12 3.95 2.66 16.71
N GLN A 13 3.52 1.77 17.60
CA GLN A 13 2.90 2.14 18.88
C GLN A 13 3.88 2.92 19.77
N TYR A 14 5.18 2.60 19.66
CA TYR A 14 6.22 3.23 20.46
C TYR A 14 7.53 3.37 19.67
N LEU A 15 8.15 4.55 19.72
CA LEU A 15 9.50 4.81 19.19
C LEU A 15 10.60 4.76 20.27
N GLU A 16 10.23 4.64 21.54
CA GLU A 16 11.19 4.62 22.65
C GLU A 16 12.03 3.34 22.62
N ALA A 17 13.36 3.50 22.66
CA ALA A 17 14.32 2.39 22.59
C ALA A 17 14.05 1.31 23.66
N ASN A 18 13.62 1.70 24.86
CA ASN A 18 13.31 0.77 25.95
C ASN A 18 12.09 -0.11 25.65
N LYS A 19 11.06 0.44 24.99
CA LYS A 19 9.87 -0.33 24.60
C LYS A 19 10.14 -1.26 23.42
N LEU A 20 11.02 -0.86 22.50
CA LEU A 20 11.48 -1.71 21.40
C LEU A 20 12.33 -2.88 21.89
N ARG A 21 13.10 -2.71 22.98
CA ARG A 21 13.87 -3.81 23.60
C ARG A 21 12.98 -4.92 24.17
N ASN A 22 11.77 -4.60 24.62
CA ASN A 22 10.80 -5.58 25.12
C ASN A 22 10.21 -6.48 24.02
N LEU A 23 10.46 -6.17 22.74
CA LEU A 23 10.10 -7.00 21.58
C LEU A 23 11.21 -8.00 21.22
N ASN A 24 12.18 -8.22 22.10
CA ASN A 24 13.14 -9.29 21.95
C ASN A 24 12.42 -10.65 22.02
N PRO A 25 12.57 -11.55 21.02
CA PRO A 25 11.97 -12.87 21.04
C PRO A 25 12.24 -13.67 22.32
N ASP A 26 13.41 -13.50 22.94
CA ASP A 26 13.74 -14.19 24.19
C ASP A 26 12.95 -13.63 25.38
N SER A 27 12.69 -12.32 25.41
CA SER A 27 11.84 -11.67 26.40
C SER A 27 10.36 -12.04 26.20
N LEU A 28 9.90 -12.14 24.96
CA LEU A 28 8.52 -12.48 24.61
C LEU A 28 8.14 -13.92 25.01
N LYS A 29 9.11 -14.84 25.05
CA LYS A 29 8.88 -16.21 25.56
C LYS A 29 8.62 -16.26 27.07
N LEU A 30 9.17 -15.31 27.82
CA LEU A 30 9.00 -15.23 29.27
C LEU A 30 7.66 -14.60 29.64
N GLN A 31 7.32 -13.49 28.98
CA GLN A 31 6.04 -12.81 29.19
C GLN A 31 5.63 -12.05 27.92
N HIS A 32 4.63 -12.55 27.22
CA HIS A 32 4.05 -11.84 26.09
C HIS A 32 3.13 -10.72 26.60
N PRO A 33 3.20 -9.49 26.05
CA PRO A 33 2.41 -8.34 26.54
C PRO A 33 0.89 -8.56 26.46
N LEU A 34 0.44 -9.45 25.57
CA LEU A 34 -0.96 -9.86 25.43
C LEU A 34 -1.29 -11.18 26.14
N ASN A 35 -0.39 -11.66 27.02
CA ASN A 35 -0.49 -12.95 27.71
C ASN A 35 -0.71 -14.16 26.78
N LEU A 36 -0.21 -14.06 25.54
CA LEU A 36 -0.29 -15.13 24.54
C LEU A 36 0.80 -16.17 24.82
N GLN A 37 0.47 -17.45 24.61
CA GLN A 37 1.39 -18.56 24.73
C GLN A 37 1.53 -19.27 23.38
N LEU A 38 2.70 -19.85 23.12
CA LEU A 38 2.91 -20.67 21.93
C LEU A 38 2.10 -21.97 22.06
N SER A 39 1.33 -22.29 21.03
CA SER A 39 0.59 -23.57 20.97
C SER A 39 1.52 -24.79 20.91
N GLU A 40 2.76 -24.60 20.47
CA GLU A 40 3.83 -25.60 20.49
C GLU A 40 5.19 -24.88 20.57
N SER A 41 6.01 -25.24 21.54
CA SER A 41 7.31 -24.60 21.78
C SER A 41 8.50 -25.43 21.27
N ASN A 42 8.29 -26.70 20.90
CA ASN A 42 9.35 -27.59 20.43
C ASN A 42 9.58 -27.45 18.91
N PRO A 43 10.73 -26.89 18.47
CA PRO A 43 11.00 -26.67 17.05
C PRO A 43 11.05 -27.97 16.24
N LYS A 44 11.51 -29.08 16.84
CA LYS A 44 11.58 -30.37 16.12
C LYS A 44 10.19 -30.87 15.76
N LYS A 45 9.23 -30.72 16.68
CA LYS A 45 7.83 -31.13 16.45
C LYS A 45 7.14 -30.24 15.43
N LEU A 46 7.44 -28.94 15.42
CA LEU A 46 7.00 -28.02 14.38
C LEU A 46 7.55 -28.41 13.00
N LEU A 47 8.84 -28.72 12.89
CA LEU A 47 9.45 -29.19 11.64
C LEU A 47 8.88 -30.52 11.16
N GLN A 48 8.58 -31.45 12.07
CA GLN A 48 7.91 -32.71 11.73
C GLN A 48 6.50 -32.49 11.17
N ARG A 49 5.71 -31.61 11.80
CA ARG A 49 4.38 -31.23 11.30
C ARG A 49 4.46 -30.57 9.93
N PHE A 50 5.37 -29.61 9.78
CA PHE A 50 5.63 -28.95 8.50
C PHE A 50 5.96 -29.95 7.38
N ALA A 51 6.82 -30.94 7.66
CA ALA A 51 7.14 -32.00 6.71
C ALA A 51 5.95 -32.93 6.44
N ALA A 52 5.13 -33.23 7.46
CA ALA A 52 3.92 -34.04 7.32
C ALA A 52 2.84 -33.35 6.46
N ASP A 53 2.82 -32.01 6.45
CA ASP A 53 1.97 -31.20 5.57
C ASP A 53 2.48 -31.15 4.11
N ASN A 54 3.52 -31.94 3.78
CA ASN A 54 4.21 -31.96 2.48
C ASN A 54 4.77 -30.60 2.05
N LEU A 55 5.04 -29.71 3.01
CA LEU A 55 5.69 -28.43 2.75
C LEU A 55 7.21 -28.63 2.71
N GLN A 56 7.88 -27.94 1.78
CA GLN A 56 9.35 -27.99 1.64
C GLN A 56 9.94 -26.59 1.84
N ILE A 57 10.88 -26.46 2.77
CA ILE A 57 11.68 -25.24 2.92
C ILE A 57 12.79 -25.30 1.89
N THR A 58 12.62 -24.60 0.79
CA THR A 58 13.72 -24.39 -0.16
C THR A 58 14.39 -23.07 0.22
N PRO A 59 15.62 -23.08 0.75
CA PRO A 59 16.30 -21.83 1.04
C PRO A 59 16.47 -21.04 -0.27
N PRO A 60 16.24 -19.71 -0.25
CA PRO A 60 16.39 -18.92 -1.46
C PRO A 60 17.83 -18.97 -1.94
N ALA A 61 18.04 -19.10 -3.26
CA ALA A 61 19.37 -19.14 -3.87
C ALA A 61 20.21 -17.88 -3.57
N LYS A 62 19.53 -16.75 -3.31
CA LYS A 62 20.16 -15.49 -2.91
C LYS A 62 19.29 -14.79 -1.86
N THR A 63 19.91 -14.42 -0.75
CA THR A 63 19.28 -13.55 0.25
C THR A 63 19.39 -12.11 -0.22
N LEU A 64 18.26 -11.42 -0.39
CA LEU A 64 18.23 -10.00 -0.75
C LEU A 64 18.78 -9.11 0.38
N LEU A 65 18.53 -9.48 1.64
CA LEU A 65 18.99 -8.78 2.83
C LEU A 65 19.92 -9.69 3.64
N SER A 66 21.20 -9.76 3.27
CA SER A 66 22.20 -10.55 4.01
C SER A 66 22.63 -9.88 5.32
N LYS A 67 22.52 -8.56 5.42
CA LYS A 67 22.74 -7.77 6.63
C LYS A 67 21.63 -6.72 6.77
N ILE A 68 21.05 -6.63 7.96
CA ILE A 68 20.04 -5.62 8.28
C ILE A 68 20.75 -4.44 8.93
N GLU A 69 21.04 -3.42 8.13
CA GLU A 69 21.57 -2.14 8.62
C GLU A 69 20.43 -1.18 8.96
N PRO A 70 20.57 -0.32 9.99
CA PRO A 70 19.54 0.63 10.41
C PRO A 70 19.46 1.84 9.47
N ARG A 71 19.18 1.59 8.19
CA ARG A 71 19.05 2.59 7.13
C ARG A 71 17.61 2.66 6.63
N VAL A 72 17.26 3.79 6.01
CA VAL A 72 15.89 4.04 5.51
C VAL A 72 15.53 3.08 4.37
N ASP A 73 16.44 2.82 3.44
CA ASP A 73 16.28 1.85 2.36
C ASP A 73 15.98 0.45 2.91
N THR A 74 16.80 -0.06 3.83
CA THR A 74 16.57 -1.35 4.49
C THR A 74 15.21 -1.40 5.20
N MET A 75 14.81 -0.31 5.86
CA MET A 75 13.52 -0.23 6.54
C MET A 75 12.34 -0.28 5.56
N LEU A 76 12.45 0.39 4.41
CA LEU A 76 11.45 0.34 3.35
C LEU A 76 11.39 -1.05 2.69
N ASP A 77 12.52 -1.70 2.44
CA ASP A 77 12.59 -3.05 1.89
C ASP A 77 11.92 -4.07 2.80
N ILE A 78 12.19 -4.01 4.11
CA ILE A 78 11.53 -4.90 5.09
C ILE A 78 10.02 -4.65 5.12
N ARG A 79 9.58 -3.38 5.07
CA ARG A 79 8.16 -3.04 5.02
C ARG A 79 7.49 -3.56 3.75
N LEU A 80 8.17 -3.47 2.60
CA LEU A 80 7.68 -3.98 1.33
C LEU A 80 7.54 -5.51 1.37
N LEU A 81 8.58 -6.22 1.83
CA LEU A 81 8.55 -7.68 1.95
C LEU A 81 7.46 -8.16 2.91
N PHE A 82 7.31 -7.50 4.06
CA PHE A 82 6.27 -7.83 5.01
C PHE A 82 4.87 -7.54 4.43
N SER A 83 4.69 -6.41 3.75
CA SER A 83 3.45 -6.08 3.06
C SER A 83 3.10 -7.10 1.99
N ALA A 84 4.08 -7.61 1.24
CA ALA A 84 3.87 -8.64 0.22
C ALA A 84 3.48 -9.98 0.85
N LEU A 85 4.09 -10.35 1.99
CA LEU A 85 3.71 -11.55 2.73
C LEU A 85 2.28 -11.46 3.25
N VAL A 86 1.92 -10.34 3.88
CA VAL A 86 0.57 -10.13 4.39
C VAL A 86 -0.46 -10.12 3.26
N ASP A 87 -0.18 -9.44 2.15
CA ASP A 87 -1.05 -9.46 0.95
C ASP A 87 -1.22 -10.89 0.41
N ALA A 88 -0.16 -11.68 0.37
CA ALA A 88 -0.23 -13.09 -0.04
C ALA A 88 -1.12 -13.93 0.89
N ASP A 89 -0.99 -13.77 2.21
CA ASP A 89 -1.83 -14.46 3.19
C ASP A 89 -3.31 -14.06 3.06
N PHE A 90 -3.60 -12.77 2.84
CA PHE A 90 -4.96 -12.29 2.59
C PHE A 90 -5.53 -12.85 1.29
N LEU A 91 -4.76 -12.84 0.20
CA LEU A 91 -5.19 -13.36 -1.10
C LEU A 91 -5.41 -14.88 -1.04
N ASP A 92 -4.56 -15.62 -0.33
CA ASP A 92 -4.71 -17.06 -0.17
C ASP A 92 -5.93 -17.42 0.69
N THR A 93 -6.17 -16.65 1.75
CA THR A 93 -7.36 -16.77 2.61
C THR A 93 -8.63 -16.43 1.83
N GLU A 94 -8.64 -15.30 1.10
CA GLU A 94 -9.75 -14.90 0.21
C GLU A 94 -10.06 -16.01 -0.79
N ALA A 95 -9.03 -16.56 -1.45
CA ALA A 95 -9.19 -17.59 -2.45
C ALA A 95 -9.70 -18.91 -1.88
N HIS A 96 -9.34 -19.23 -0.63
CA HIS A 96 -9.90 -20.37 0.09
C HIS A 96 -11.39 -20.20 0.37
N PHE A 97 -11.82 -19.03 0.84
CA PHE A 97 -13.24 -18.76 1.10
C PHE A 97 -14.09 -18.60 -0.17
N GLN A 98 -13.50 -18.16 -1.27
CA GLN A 98 -14.17 -18.09 -2.59
C GLN A 98 -14.17 -19.43 -3.34
N GLY A 99 -13.33 -20.37 -2.92
CA GLY A 99 -13.20 -21.69 -3.54
C GLY A 99 -14.40 -22.61 -3.28
N ASP A 100 -14.43 -23.72 -4.02
CA ASP A 100 -15.43 -24.77 -3.86
C ASP A 100 -14.76 -26.16 -3.79
N ILE A 101 -15.50 -27.23 -4.10
CA ILE A 101 -14.97 -28.61 -4.12
C ILE A 101 -13.79 -28.79 -5.09
N ASN A 102 -13.61 -27.88 -6.06
CA ASN A 102 -12.54 -27.91 -7.05
C ASN A 102 -11.29 -27.14 -6.58
N GLY A 103 -11.31 -26.53 -5.40
CA GLY A 103 -10.16 -25.86 -4.79
C GLY A 103 -10.30 -24.33 -4.68
N LYS A 104 -9.18 -23.65 -4.41
CA LYS A 104 -9.14 -22.19 -4.19
C LYS A 104 -9.44 -21.43 -5.47
N GLN A 105 -10.21 -20.34 -5.36
CA GLN A 105 -10.53 -19.45 -6.46
C GLN A 105 -9.97 -18.05 -6.21
N TYR A 106 -8.88 -17.68 -6.90
CA TYR A 106 -8.33 -16.33 -6.81
C TYR A 106 -9.16 -15.33 -7.61
N ARG A 107 -9.28 -14.11 -7.08
CA ARG A 107 -9.93 -12.97 -7.76
C ARG A 107 -9.35 -12.74 -9.15
N LYS A 108 -10.22 -12.39 -10.11
CA LYS A 108 -9.78 -11.98 -11.45
C LYS A 108 -8.93 -10.72 -11.35
N GLN A 109 -7.91 -10.62 -12.21
CA GLN A 109 -7.18 -9.37 -12.36
C GLN A 109 -8.13 -8.25 -12.79
N GLY A 110 -7.92 -7.06 -12.24
CA GLY A 110 -8.65 -5.87 -12.66
C GLY A 110 -8.39 -5.56 -14.13
N GLN A 111 -9.29 -4.81 -14.76
CA GLN A 111 -9.09 -4.38 -16.14
C GLN A 111 -7.81 -3.53 -16.27
N PRO A 112 -7.08 -3.65 -17.39
CA PRO A 112 -5.93 -2.79 -17.64
C PRO A 112 -6.38 -1.33 -17.68
N LEU A 113 -5.50 -0.42 -17.27
CA LEU A 113 -5.76 1.01 -17.36
C LEU A 113 -5.88 1.41 -18.83
N ASP A 114 -7.04 1.94 -19.21
CA ASP A 114 -7.20 2.79 -20.38
C ASP A 114 -7.12 4.25 -19.92
N PRO A 115 -5.95 4.91 -20.05
CA PRO A 115 -5.78 6.26 -19.54
C PRO A 115 -6.57 7.29 -20.34
N GLU A 116 -6.92 7.00 -21.60
CA GLU A 116 -7.69 7.91 -22.44
C GLU A 116 -9.18 7.87 -22.05
N ASP A 117 -9.76 6.68 -21.93
CA ASP A 117 -11.16 6.55 -21.48
C ASP A 117 -11.33 7.08 -20.05
N ALA A 118 -10.43 6.71 -19.14
CA ALA A 118 -10.47 7.19 -17.76
C ALA A 118 -10.33 8.72 -17.67
N LEU A 119 -9.47 9.34 -18.49
CA LEU A 119 -9.35 10.80 -18.54
C LEU A 119 -10.64 11.43 -19.08
N ASN A 120 -11.21 10.90 -20.17
CA ASN A 120 -12.46 11.39 -20.75
C ASN A 120 -13.63 11.34 -19.75
N ILE A 121 -13.75 10.26 -18.97
CA ILE A 121 -14.76 10.12 -17.91
C ILE A 121 -14.55 11.19 -16.83
N LEU A 122 -13.31 11.36 -16.37
CA LEU A 122 -12.97 12.36 -15.37
C LEU A 122 -13.26 13.78 -15.86
N GLU A 123 -12.96 14.07 -17.13
CA GLU A 123 -13.20 15.38 -17.71
C GLU A 123 -14.69 15.71 -17.78
N LYS A 124 -15.52 14.76 -18.26
CA LYS A 124 -16.98 14.89 -18.25
C LYS A 124 -17.54 15.11 -16.85
N HIS A 125 -17.04 14.38 -15.85
CA HIS A 125 -17.45 14.56 -14.46
C HIS A 125 -17.11 15.96 -13.94
N LEU A 126 -15.94 16.48 -14.31
CA LEU A 126 -15.50 17.81 -13.90
C LEU A 126 -16.30 18.94 -14.57
N ASP A 127 -16.69 18.75 -15.83
CA ASP A 127 -17.46 19.74 -16.58
C ASP A 127 -18.94 19.78 -16.17
N ALA A 128 -19.44 18.71 -15.55
CA ALA A 128 -20.77 18.64 -14.95
C ALA A 128 -20.87 19.41 -13.62
N PHE A 129 -19.76 19.87 -13.03
CA PHE A 129 -19.84 20.67 -11.80
C PHE A 129 -20.52 22.02 -12.07
N PRO A 130 -21.50 22.42 -11.25
CA PRO A 130 -22.12 23.73 -11.40
C PRO A 130 -21.08 24.83 -11.21
N GLU A 131 -21.20 25.91 -11.98
CA GLU A 131 -20.33 27.07 -11.81
C GLU A 131 -20.36 27.53 -10.35
N ASN A 132 -19.17 27.63 -9.76
CA ASN A 132 -19.06 28.03 -8.38
C ASN A 132 -19.47 29.51 -8.24
N LYS A 133 -20.40 29.81 -7.33
CA LYS A 133 -20.86 31.19 -7.05
C LYS A 133 -19.68 32.13 -6.75
N ASN A 134 -18.57 31.58 -6.22
CA ASN A 134 -17.31 32.30 -6.04
C ASN A 134 -16.41 32.18 -7.28
N LYS A 135 -16.40 33.22 -8.12
CA LYS A 135 -15.58 33.31 -9.34
C LYS A 135 -14.08 33.10 -9.09
N ASN A 136 -13.55 33.57 -7.95
CA ASN A 136 -12.12 33.42 -7.63
C ASN A 136 -11.73 31.96 -7.45
N VAL A 137 -12.60 31.14 -6.84
CA VAL A 137 -12.36 29.70 -6.66
C VAL A 137 -12.39 28.96 -8.00
N SER A 138 -13.31 29.35 -8.89
CA SER A 138 -13.40 28.76 -10.24
C SER A 138 -12.12 29.03 -11.05
N VAL A 139 -11.61 30.27 -11.03
CA VAL A 139 -10.36 30.64 -11.72
C VAL A 139 -9.17 29.85 -11.18
N VAL A 140 -9.03 29.72 -9.86
CA VAL A 140 -7.94 28.93 -9.26
C VAL A 140 -8.02 27.47 -9.66
N ARG A 141 -9.22 26.87 -9.66
CA ARG A 141 -9.42 25.47 -10.09
C ARG A 141 -9.04 25.26 -11.55
N LYS A 142 -9.49 26.15 -12.44
CA LYS A 142 -9.18 26.08 -13.87
C LYS A 142 -7.67 26.22 -14.12
N LYS A 143 -7.02 27.17 -13.45
CA LYS A 143 -5.56 27.35 -13.53
C LYS A 143 -4.80 26.14 -13.00
N LEU A 144 -5.22 25.58 -11.87
CA LEU A 144 -4.61 24.37 -11.30
C LEU A 144 -4.70 23.19 -12.26
N ARG A 145 -5.87 22.99 -12.89
CA ARG A 145 -6.12 21.93 -13.85
C ARG A 145 -5.28 22.10 -15.12
N GLN A 146 -5.18 23.33 -15.65
CA GLN A 146 -4.32 23.63 -16.78
C GLN A 146 -2.84 23.35 -16.47
N ASN A 147 -2.34 23.84 -15.33
CA ASN A 147 -0.96 23.59 -14.91
C ASN A 147 -0.64 22.08 -14.79
N CYS A 148 -1.62 21.28 -14.34
CA CYS A 148 -1.52 19.83 -14.27
C CYS A 148 -1.48 19.20 -15.67
N ALA A 149 -2.34 19.63 -16.59
CA ALA A 149 -2.33 19.16 -17.98
C ALA A 149 -1.01 19.49 -18.70
N ASP A 150 -0.49 20.71 -18.52
CA ASP A 150 0.79 21.13 -19.10
C ASP A 150 1.96 20.35 -18.51
N SER A 151 1.94 20.10 -17.20
CA SER A 151 2.98 19.33 -16.51
C SER A 151 2.97 17.85 -16.91
N ALA A 152 1.81 17.30 -17.28
CA ALA A 152 1.68 15.91 -17.71
C ALA A 152 2.43 15.61 -19.03
N GLN A 153 2.73 16.62 -19.83
CA GLN A 153 3.51 16.49 -21.07
C GLN A 153 5.03 16.42 -20.83
N LYS A 154 5.49 16.74 -19.61
CA LYS A 154 6.92 16.72 -19.28
C LYS A 154 7.43 15.29 -19.16
N SER A 155 8.75 15.12 -19.20
CA SER A 155 9.41 13.84 -18.96
C SER A 155 9.05 13.28 -17.59
N GLN A 156 9.02 11.94 -17.47
CA GLN A 156 8.76 11.26 -16.21
C GLN A 156 9.76 11.69 -15.12
N GLY A 157 9.28 11.84 -13.89
CA GLY A 157 10.10 12.31 -12.77
C GLY A 157 9.25 12.62 -11.54
N LEU A 158 9.83 13.37 -10.61
CA LEU A 158 9.15 13.82 -9.40
C LEU A 158 8.45 15.16 -9.65
N PHE A 159 7.17 15.23 -9.28
CA PHE A 159 6.35 16.44 -9.39
C PHE A 159 5.76 16.80 -8.03
N THR A 160 5.67 18.09 -7.75
CA THR A 160 5.08 18.62 -6.52
C THR A 160 3.89 19.50 -6.87
N LEU A 161 2.73 19.25 -6.25
CA LEU A 161 1.54 20.07 -6.40
C LEU A 161 1.24 20.84 -5.11
N THR A 162 1.52 22.14 -5.13
CA THR A 162 1.19 23.05 -4.01
C THR A 162 -0.07 23.82 -4.33
N ALA A 163 -1.12 23.64 -3.54
CA ALA A 163 -2.33 24.47 -3.61
C ALA A 163 -3.06 24.54 -2.25
N PRO A 164 -3.94 25.52 -2.00
CA PRO A 164 -4.73 25.63 -0.76
C PRO A 164 -5.74 24.48 -0.59
N THR A 165 -6.15 24.17 0.64
CA THR A 165 -7.28 23.23 0.89
C THR A 165 -8.56 23.73 0.20
N GLY A 166 -9.40 22.82 -0.29
CA GLY A 166 -10.61 23.17 -1.06
C GLY A 166 -10.37 23.56 -2.53
N SER A 167 -9.12 23.67 -3.00
CA SER A 167 -8.79 24.01 -4.39
C SER A 167 -8.98 22.86 -5.40
N GLY A 168 -9.43 21.68 -4.96
CA GLY A 168 -9.63 20.52 -5.83
C GLY A 168 -8.35 19.73 -6.18
N LYS A 169 -7.33 19.74 -5.30
CA LYS A 169 -6.04 19.06 -5.52
C LYS A 169 -6.18 17.60 -5.93
N THR A 170 -7.08 16.84 -5.29
CA THR A 170 -7.26 15.41 -5.58
C THR A 170 -7.62 15.17 -7.05
N LEU A 171 -8.62 15.89 -7.56
CA LEU A 171 -9.06 15.75 -8.95
C LEU A 171 -8.02 16.30 -9.93
N ALA A 172 -7.30 17.37 -9.57
CA ALA A 172 -6.21 17.91 -10.38
C ALA A 172 -5.02 16.94 -10.47
N MET A 173 -4.65 16.30 -9.36
CA MET A 173 -3.63 15.24 -9.33
C MET A 173 -4.04 14.03 -10.16
N LEU A 174 -5.31 13.64 -10.11
CA LEU A 174 -5.80 12.53 -10.93
C LEU A 174 -5.79 12.89 -12.43
N CYS A 175 -6.20 14.11 -12.80
CA CYS A 175 -6.07 14.60 -14.18
C CYS A 175 -4.61 14.54 -14.65
N PHE A 176 -3.67 15.06 -13.85
CA PHE A 176 -2.25 14.96 -14.14
C PHE A 176 -1.81 13.51 -14.35
N ALA A 177 -2.15 12.61 -13.42
CA ALA A 177 -1.71 11.23 -13.45
C ALA A 177 -2.23 10.48 -14.68
N LEU A 178 -3.50 10.66 -15.04
CA LEU A 178 -4.11 10.03 -16.22
C LEU A 178 -3.56 10.61 -17.53
N ALA A 179 -3.43 11.93 -17.64
CA ALA A 179 -2.84 12.58 -18.80
C ALA A 179 -1.37 12.14 -18.99
N HIS A 180 -0.60 12.08 -17.90
CA HIS A 180 0.81 11.66 -17.94
C HIS A 180 0.92 10.16 -18.26
N ALA A 181 -0.01 9.33 -17.75
CA ALA A 181 -0.09 7.92 -18.12
C ALA A 181 -0.40 7.72 -19.61
N LYS A 182 -1.29 8.53 -20.19
CA LYS A 182 -1.58 8.53 -21.63
C LYS A 182 -0.34 8.90 -22.45
N VAL A 183 0.33 10.00 -22.12
CA VAL A 183 1.51 10.51 -22.86
C VAL A 183 2.66 9.50 -22.85
N HIS A 184 2.88 8.84 -21.72
CA HIS A 184 4.04 7.97 -21.49
C HIS A 184 3.72 6.47 -21.55
N ASN A 185 2.51 6.10 -21.96
CA ASN A 185 2.03 4.71 -22.03
C ASN A 185 2.23 3.94 -20.70
N LEU A 186 1.86 4.57 -19.57
CA LEU A 186 2.02 3.97 -18.25
C LEU A 186 0.87 3.00 -17.96
N ARG A 187 1.24 1.80 -17.48
CA ARG A 187 0.31 0.70 -17.21
C ARG A 187 -0.64 0.94 -16.02
N ARG A 188 -0.25 1.76 -15.05
CA ARG A 188 -0.98 1.94 -13.77
C ARG A 188 -0.82 3.36 -13.24
N VAL A 189 -1.90 3.86 -12.62
CA VAL A 189 -1.89 5.00 -11.72
C VAL A 189 -2.20 4.48 -10.32
N ILE A 190 -1.32 4.77 -9.35
CA ILE A 190 -1.51 4.40 -7.95
C ILE A 190 -1.76 5.69 -7.18
N VAL A 191 -2.93 5.81 -6.58
CA VAL A 191 -3.30 6.97 -5.76
C VAL A 191 -3.28 6.55 -4.30
N VAL A 192 -2.45 7.21 -3.51
CA VAL A 192 -2.42 7.05 -2.06
C VAL A 192 -3.08 8.27 -1.45
N THR A 193 -4.24 8.07 -0.83
CA THR A 193 -4.97 9.10 -0.09
C THR A 193 -5.11 8.69 1.36
N GLU A 194 -5.06 9.63 2.29
CA GLU A 194 -5.48 9.33 3.66
C GLU A 194 -6.99 9.06 3.68
N VAL A 195 -7.38 7.89 4.15
CA VAL A 195 -8.79 7.59 4.46
C VAL A 195 -9.07 8.24 5.82
N SER A 196 -9.53 9.48 5.83
CA SER A 196 -10.21 9.98 7.01
C SER A 196 -11.53 9.22 7.14
N GLN A 197 -11.75 8.59 8.30
CA GLN A 197 -13.05 8.01 8.66
C GLN A 197 -14.11 9.11 8.68
N LEU A 198 -14.72 9.37 7.52
CA LEU A 198 -15.89 10.23 7.34
C LEU A 198 -17.13 9.36 7.08
N LEU A 199 -17.32 8.34 7.92
CA LEU A 199 -18.58 7.61 8.06
C LEU A 199 -18.96 7.57 9.54
N SER A 200 -19.14 8.76 10.11
CA SER A 200 -19.88 8.97 11.36
C SER A 200 -20.66 10.28 11.26
N SER A 201 -21.73 10.22 10.47
CA SER A 201 -22.86 11.16 10.53
C SER A 201 -24.09 10.45 10.00
#